data_AF-A0A979GI59-F1
#
_entry.id   AF-A0A979GI59-F1
#
_cell.length_a   1.000
_cell.length_b   1.000
_cell.length_c   1.000
_cell.angle_alpha   90.00
_cell.angle_beta   90.00
_cell.angle_gamma   90.00
#
_symmetry.space_group_name_H-M   'P 1'
#
loop_
_entity.id
_entity.type
_entity.pdbx_description
1 polymer ?
#
loop_
_entity_poly.entity_id
_entity_poly.type
_entity_poly.pdbx_seq_one_letter_code
_entity_poly.pdbx_strand_id
1 'polypeptide(L)'
;MRHSVLFATAFATLISTQTFAADLPGKGITVNPVQSTITEETFQTLLVSRALEKLGYTVNKPSEVDYNVGYTSLASGDATFTAVNWTPLHDNMYEAAGGDKKFYREGVFVNGAAQGYLIDKKTADQYKITNIAQLKDPKIAKLFDTNGDGKADLTGCNPGWGCEGAINHQLAAYELTNTVTHNQGNYAAMMADTISRYKEGKPVFYYTWTPYWVSNELKPGKDVVWLQVPFSALPGDKNADTKLPNGANYGFPVSTMHIVANKAWTEKNPAAAKLFAIMQLPVADINAQNAIMHDGKASEGDIQGHVDGWIKAHQQQFDGWVNEALAAQK
;
A
#
# COMPACT_ATOMS: atom_id res chain seq x y z
N MET A 1 87.10 20.11 -27.33
CA MET A 1 85.70 19.74 -27.64
C MET A 1 85.47 18.29 -27.22
N ARG A 2 84.27 18.01 -26.69
CA ARG A 2 83.66 16.69 -26.40
C ARG A 2 84.13 15.96 -25.13
N HIS A 3 83.27 15.42 -24.26
CA HIS A 3 81.87 15.66 -23.85
C HIS A 3 81.71 14.75 -22.60
N SER A 4 81.39 15.30 -21.43
CA SER A 4 81.10 14.50 -20.22
C SER A 4 79.63 14.12 -20.24
N VAL A 5 79.33 12.81 -20.34
CA VAL A 5 77.95 12.29 -20.29
C VAL A 5 77.59 12.05 -18.82
N LEU A 6 76.71 12.90 -18.29
CA LEU A 6 76.04 12.71 -17.00
C LEU A 6 74.81 11.81 -17.23
N PHE A 7 74.80 10.63 -16.61
CA PHE A 7 73.62 9.79 -16.48
C PHE A 7 72.70 10.38 -15.40
N ALA A 8 71.56 10.93 -15.81
CA ALA A 8 70.49 11.35 -14.91
C ALA A 8 69.52 10.18 -14.74
N THR A 9 69.53 9.55 -13.56
CA THR A 9 68.57 8.51 -13.19
C THR A 9 67.26 9.18 -12.79
N ALA A 10 66.25 9.14 -13.65
CA ALA A 10 64.91 9.63 -13.36
C ALA A 10 64.19 8.66 -12.41
N PHE A 11 63.96 9.10 -11.17
CA PHE A 11 63.14 8.38 -10.19
C PHE A 11 61.67 8.70 -10.49
N ALA A 12 60.97 7.80 -11.21
CA ALA A 12 59.53 7.93 -11.44
C ALA A 12 58.77 7.49 -10.18
N THR A 13 58.29 8.45 -9.39
CA THR A 13 57.35 8.21 -8.29
C THR A 13 55.99 7.83 -8.85
N LEU A 14 55.69 6.53 -8.87
CA LEU A 14 54.34 6.00 -9.07
C LEU A 14 53.48 6.37 -7.86
N ILE A 15 52.72 7.46 -7.99
CA ILE A 15 51.64 7.79 -7.05
C ILE A 15 50.48 6.84 -7.36
N SER A 16 50.43 5.71 -6.63
CA SER A 16 49.25 4.85 -6.62
C SER A 16 48.12 5.59 -5.91
N THR A 17 47.17 6.15 -6.65
CA THR A 17 45.91 6.63 -6.09
C THR A 17 45.15 5.43 -5.54
N GLN A 18 45.21 5.20 -4.23
CA GLN A 18 44.27 4.33 -3.55
C GLN A 18 42.90 5.00 -3.61
N THR A 19 42.08 4.62 -4.59
CA THR A 19 40.64 4.89 -4.58
C THR A 19 40.04 4.12 -3.41
N PHE A 20 39.93 4.76 -2.25
CA PHE A 20 39.03 4.28 -1.21
C PHE A 20 37.62 4.34 -1.79
N ALA A 21 36.95 3.19 -1.92
CA ALA A 21 35.53 3.16 -2.17
C ALA A 21 34.86 4.00 -1.07
N ALA A 22 34.14 5.06 -1.44
CA ALA A 22 33.41 5.86 -0.47
C ALA A 22 32.46 4.93 0.28
N ASP A 23 32.48 4.98 1.61
CA ASP A 23 31.56 4.19 2.43
C ASP A 23 30.13 4.64 2.12
N LEU A 24 29.26 3.69 1.74
CA LEU A 24 27.87 3.95 1.42
C LEU A 24 27.12 4.51 2.66
N PRO A 25 26.14 5.42 2.47
CA PRO A 25 25.44 6.12 3.56
C PRO A 25 24.88 5.23 4.67
N GLY A 26 24.41 4.03 4.32
CA GLY A 26 23.78 3.12 5.26
C GLY A 26 24.73 2.14 5.95
N LYS A 27 26.04 2.19 5.66
CA LYS A 27 26.99 1.18 6.17
C LYS A 27 26.96 1.12 7.70
N GLY A 28 26.67 -0.07 8.23
CA GLY A 28 26.59 -0.30 9.68
C GLY A 28 25.28 0.12 10.35
N ILE A 29 24.30 0.57 9.56
CA ILE A 29 22.96 0.94 10.04
C ILE A 29 21.97 -0.17 9.66
N THR A 30 21.26 -0.68 10.66
CA THR A 30 20.19 -1.66 10.48
C THR A 30 18.83 -0.96 10.35
N VAL A 31 18.02 -1.44 9.41
CA VAL A 31 16.65 -0.97 9.14
C VAL A 31 15.65 -2.06 9.51
N ASN A 32 14.55 -1.68 10.14
CA ASN A 32 13.43 -2.55 10.52
C ASN A 32 12.15 -2.10 9.79
N PRO A 33 11.82 -2.68 8.62
CA PRO A 33 10.55 -2.42 7.95
C PRO A 33 9.38 -2.96 8.77
N VAL A 34 8.22 -2.31 8.70
CA VAL A 34 6.95 -2.82 9.24
C VAL A 34 5.85 -2.77 8.18
N GLN A 35 5.01 -3.80 8.17
CA GLN A 35 3.82 -3.95 7.34
C GLN A 35 2.74 -4.70 8.12
N SER A 36 1.55 -4.86 7.55
CA SER A 36 0.54 -5.74 8.14
C SER A 36 0.80 -7.21 7.81
N THR A 37 -0.06 -8.08 8.33
CA THR A 37 -0.09 -9.51 7.98
C THR A 37 -0.71 -9.76 6.60
N ILE A 38 -1.08 -8.71 5.85
CA ILE A 38 -1.48 -8.82 4.45
C ILE A 38 -0.22 -9.06 3.62
N THR A 39 -0.01 -10.31 3.20
CA THR A 39 1.19 -10.70 2.43
C THR A 39 1.30 -9.98 1.07
N GLU A 40 0.18 -9.49 0.53
CA GLU A 40 0.13 -8.69 -0.69
C GLU A 40 0.86 -7.33 -0.54
N GLU A 41 1.13 -6.88 0.69
CA GLU A 41 1.95 -5.69 0.99
C GLU A 41 3.47 -5.96 0.93
N THR A 42 3.88 -7.23 0.92
CA THR A 42 5.30 -7.60 1.02
C THR A 42 6.10 -7.14 -0.19
N PHE A 43 5.51 -7.20 -1.39
CA PHE A 43 6.18 -6.82 -2.63
C PHE A 43 6.68 -5.37 -2.62
N GLN A 44 5.79 -4.43 -2.31
CA GLN A 44 6.15 -3.01 -2.30
C GLN A 44 7.08 -2.66 -1.12
N THR A 45 6.95 -3.35 0.01
CA THR A 45 7.84 -3.17 1.18
C THR A 45 9.26 -3.62 0.85
N LEU A 46 9.42 -4.81 0.24
CA LEU A 46 10.72 -5.34 -0.15
C LEU A 46 11.36 -4.55 -1.29
N LEU A 47 10.58 -3.90 -2.16
CA LEU A 47 11.13 -2.99 -3.16
C LEU A 47 11.88 -1.81 -2.52
N VAL A 48 11.32 -1.22 -1.46
CA VAL A 48 11.99 -0.17 -0.67
C VAL A 48 13.22 -0.74 0.03
N SER A 49 13.12 -1.95 0.61
CA SER A 49 14.26 -2.64 1.22
C SER A 49 15.42 -2.84 0.24
N ARG A 50 15.16 -3.30 -0.99
CA ARG A 50 16.19 -3.45 -2.04
C ARG A 50 16.88 -2.13 -2.39
N ALA A 51 16.12 -1.04 -2.44
CA ALA A 51 16.69 0.28 -2.69
C ALA A 51 17.58 0.76 -1.52
N LEU A 52 17.17 0.52 -0.27
CA LEU A 52 17.99 0.80 0.91
C LEU A 52 19.27 -0.06 0.95
N GLU A 53 19.20 -1.34 0.57
CA GLU A 53 20.39 -2.19 0.45
C GLU A 53 21.42 -1.61 -0.53
N LYS A 54 20.98 -0.98 -1.64
CA LYS A 54 21.89 -0.26 -2.56
C LYS A 54 22.54 0.98 -1.95
N LEU A 55 21.91 1.57 -0.92
CA LEU A 55 22.48 2.64 -0.12
C LEU A 55 23.38 2.11 1.02
N GLY A 56 23.56 0.79 1.13
CA GLY A 56 24.47 0.16 2.09
C GLY A 56 23.86 -0.19 3.44
N TYR A 57 22.54 -0.03 3.61
CA TYR A 57 21.83 -0.43 4.83
C TYR A 57 21.74 -1.95 4.95
N THR A 58 21.80 -2.47 6.18
CA THR A 58 21.38 -3.84 6.49
C THR A 58 19.89 -3.82 6.78
N VAL A 59 19.07 -4.39 5.89
CA VAL A 59 17.61 -4.38 6.06
C VAL A 59 17.13 -5.72 6.59
N ASN A 60 16.50 -5.70 7.77
CA ASN A 60 15.87 -6.89 8.34
C ASN A 60 14.62 -7.29 7.53
N LYS A 61 14.17 -8.54 7.69
CA LYS A 61 12.86 -8.94 7.18
C LYS A 61 11.76 -8.04 7.77
N PRO A 62 10.72 -7.67 6.98
CA PRO A 62 9.62 -6.88 7.51
C PRO A 62 8.96 -7.55 8.70
N SER A 63 8.70 -6.79 9.75
CA SER A 63 7.86 -7.23 10.86
C SER A 63 6.39 -7.07 10.47
N GLU A 64 5.62 -8.16 10.51
CA GLU A 64 4.19 -8.17 10.24
C GLU A 64 3.41 -7.95 11.54
N VAL A 65 2.73 -6.81 11.66
CA VAL A 65 2.05 -6.37 12.88
C VAL A 65 0.71 -5.72 12.58
N ASP A 66 -0.14 -5.56 13.60
CA ASP A 66 -1.31 -4.68 13.49
C ASP A 66 -0.88 -3.25 13.08
N TYR A 67 -1.70 -2.54 12.30
CA TYR A 67 -1.35 -1.21 11.80
C TYR A 67 -1.08 -0.18 12.91
N ASN A 68 -1.87 -0.18 14.00
CA ASN A 68 -1.64 0.74 15.12
C ASN A 68 -0.34 0.40 15.86
N VAL A 69 -0.04 -0.89 16.02
CA VAL A 69 1.26 -1.34 16.55
C VAL A 69 2.39 -0.87 15.64
N GLY A 70 2.23 -1.00 14.32
CA GLY A 70 3.18 -0.48 13.33
C GLY A 70 3.44 1.03 13.50
N TYR A 71 2.39 1.85 13.58
CA TYR A 71 2.55 3.31 13.78
C TYR A 71 3.21 3.65 15.11
N THR A 72 2.85 2.99 16.19
CA THR A 72 3.45 3.25 17.51
C THR A 72 4.92 2.84 17.55
N SER A 73 5.29 1.71 16.94
CA SER A 73 6.69 1.28 16.76
C SER A 73 7.49 2.23 15.86
N LEU A 74 6.89 2.78 14.80
CA LEU A 74 7.53 3.82 13.98
C LEU A 74 7.73 5.11 14.79
N ALA A 75 6.77 5.50 15.62
CA ALA A 75 6.83 6.72 16.41
C ALA A 75 7.85 6.64 17.56
N SER A 76 8.06 5.45 18.13
CA SER A 76 9.09 5.17 19.15
C SER A 76 10.48 5.00 18.54
N GLY A 77 10.56 4.58 17.27
CA GLY A 77 11.81 4.27 16.57
C GLY A 77 12.23 2.80 16.66
N ASP A 78 11.40 1.92 17.21
CA ASP A 78 11.62 0.47 17.19
C ASP A 78 11.52 -0.09 15.76
N ALA A 79 10.63 0.52 14.96
CA ALA A 79 10.53 0.32 13.52
C ALA A 79 11.08 1.54 12.76
N THR A 80 11.58 1.31 11.54
CA THR A 80 12.21 2.34 10.72
C THR A 80 11.26 2.95 9.72
N PHE A 81 10.60 2.13 8.89
CA PHE A 81 9.66 2.61 7.87
C PHE A 81 8.52 1.61 7.62
N THR A 82 7.42 2.12 7.07
CA THR A 82 6.37 1.35 6.40
C THR A 82 6.18 1.86 4.98
N ALA A 83 5.85 0.97 4.04
CA ALA A 83 5.53 1.32 2.65
C ALA A 83 4.01 1.29 2.36
N VAL A 84 3.19 1.20 3.40
CA VAL A 84 1.73 0.99 3.32
C VAL A 84 0.94 1.99 4.18
N ASN A 85 1.44 3.22 4.31
CA ASN A 85 0.64 4.31 4.89
C ASN A 85 -0.44 4.75 3.90
N TRP A 86 -1.67 4.29 4.08
CA TRP A 86 -2.81 4.64 3.23
C TRP A 86 -3.42 5.99 3.57
N THR A 87 -3.76 6.77 2.55
CA THR A 87 -4.67 7.91 2.65
C THR A 87 -5.97 7.60 1.90
N PRO A 88 -7.14 7.90 2.48
CA PRO A 88 -7.36 8.48 3.81
C PRO A 88 -7.43 7.45 4.95
N LEU A 89 -7.32 6.15 4.66
CA LEU A 89 -7.64 5.09 5.63
C LEU A 89 -6.84 5.17 6.93
N HIS A 90 -5.58 5.58 6.86
CA HIS A 90 -4.69 5.60 8.02
C HIS A 90 -4.50 7.00 8.62
N ASP A 91 -5.20 8.04 8.14
CA ASP A 91 -5.00 9.41 8.61
C ASP A 91 -5.24 9.54 10.12
N ASN A 92 -6.32 8.95 10.64
CA ASN A 92 -6.62 8.97 12.07
C ASN A 92 -5.55 8.24 12.90
N MET A 93 -5.01 7.11 12.41
CA MET A 93 -3.95 6.36 13.09
C MET A 93 -2.62 7.12 13.06
N TYR A 94 -2.28 7.72 11.91
CA TYR A 94 -1.09 8.54 11.71
C TYR A 94 -1.10 9.76 12.65
N GLU A 95 -2.19 10.52 12.70
CA GLU A 95 -2.32 11.69 13.58
C GLU A 95 -2.31 11.28 15.06
N ALA A 96 -3.03 10.22 15.44
CA ALA A 96 -3.06 9.74 16.82
C ALA A 96 -1.68 9.26 17.32
N ALA A 97 -0.85 8.68 16.44
CA ALA A 97 0.52 8.27 16.76
C ALA A 97 1.52 9.44 16.78
N GLY A 98 1.08 10.66 16.48
CA GLY A 98 1.86 11.90 16.61
C GLY A 98 2.07 12.67 15.31
N GLY A 99 1.54 12.18 14.19
CA GLY A 99 1.55 12.86 12.89
C GLY A 99 2.95 13.33 12.46
N ASP A 100 3.00 14.46 11.77
CA ASP A 100 4.24 15.04 11.22
C ASP A 100 5.30 15.40 12.29
N LYS A 101 4.91 15.43 13.57
CA LYS A 101 5.85 15.62 14.69
C LYS A 101 6.68 14.37 14.96
N LYS A 102 6.15 13.19 14.64
CA LYS A 102 6.80 11.89 14.86
C LYS A 102 7.29 11.23 13.57
N PHE A 103 6.67 11.60 12.46
CA PHE A 103 6.91 10.92 11.19
C PHE A 103 7.55 11.83 10.14
N TYR A 104 8.29 11.17 9.26
CA TYR A 104 8.65 11.67 7.95
C TYR A 104 7.73 11.02 6.92
N ARG A 105 7.06 11.85 6.11
CA ARG A 105 6.17 11.42 5.04
C ARG A 105 6.25 12.43 3.90
N GLU A 106 6.98 12.07 2.85
CA GLU A 106 7.15 12.91 1.66
C GLU A 106 6.86 12.08 0.41
N GLY A 107 6.42 12.76 -0.65
CA GLY A 107 6.08 12.11 -1.91
C GLY A 107 4.84 11.20 -1.84
N VAL A 108 4.60 10.47 -2.93
CA VAL A 108 3.51 9.50 -3.07
C VAL A 108 4.08 8.24 -3.68
N PHE A 109 4.15 7.16 -2.89
CA PHE A 109 4.76 5.91 -3.34
C PHE A 109 3.84 5.15 -4.29
N VAL A 110 2.56 5.01 -3.95
CA VAL A 110 1.55 4.40 -4.83
C VAL A 110 0.42 5.38 -5.03
N ASN A 111 0.12 5.69 -6.28
CA ASN A 111 -0.97 6.58 -6.66
C ASN A 111 -2.04 5.81 -7.44
N GLY A 112 -3.27 6.34 -7.46
CA GLY A 112 -4.37 5.74 -8.20
C GLY A 112 -4.98 4.50 -7.55
N ALA A 113 -4.80 4.33 -6.24
CA ALA A 113 -5.51 3.29 -5.50
C ALA A 113 -7.01 3.64 -5.41
N ALA A 114 -7.84 2.60 -5.29
CA ALA A 114 -9.29 2.75 -5.26
C ALA A 114 -9.88 1.89 -4.16
N GLN A 115 -11.07 2.28 -3.70
CA GLN A 115 -11.80 1.62 -2.63
C GLN A 115 -13.30 1.77 -2.87
N GLY A 116 -14.10 0.90 -2.28
CA GLY A 116 -15.55 1.04 -2.30
C GLY A 116 -16.31 -0.26 -2.17
N TYR A 117 -17.60 -0.16 -2.43
CA TYR A 117 -18.56 -1.25 -2.28
C TYR A 117 -18.98 -1.79 -3.62
N LEU A 118 -19.14 -3.11 -3.71
CA LEU A 118 -19.53 -3.79 -4.94
C LEU A 118 -20.60 -4.84 -4.68
N ILE A 119 -21.43 -5.03 -5.70
CA ILE A 119 -22.37 -6.14 -5.79
C ILE A 119 -22.19 -6.84 -7.14
N ASP A 120 -22.67 -8.08 -7.25
CA ASP A 120 -22.69 -8.78 -8.54
C ASP A 120 -23.52 -8.02 -9.58
N LYS A 121 -23.00 -7.99 -10.80
CA LYS A 121 -23.60 -7.25 -11.91
C LYS A 121 -24.99 -7.78 -12.26
N LYS A 122 -25.20 -9.10 -12.15
CA LYS A 122 -26.49 -9.75 -12.41
C LYS A 122 -27.59 -9.17 -11.51
N THR A 123 -27.37 -9.11 -10.21
CA THR A 123 -28.33 -8.55 -9.25
C THR A 123 -28.49 -7.05 -9.45
N ALA A 124 -27.38 -6.33 -9.66
CA ALA A 124 -27.42 -4.90 -9.94
C ALA A 124 -28.29 -4.56 -11.16
N ASP A 125 -28.11 -5.27 -12.27
CA ASP A 125 -28.85 -5.05 -13.52
C ASP A 125 -30.32 -5.45 -13.40
N GLN A 126 -30.62 -6.53 -12.66
CA GLN A 126 -31.98 -7.01 -12.45
C GLN A 126 -32.82 -6.05 -11.60
N TYR A 127 -32.25 -5.57 -10.49
CA TYR A 127 -32.95 -4.72 -9.51
C TYR A 127 -32.64 -3.23 -9.68
N LYS A 128 -31.85 -2.85 -10.68
CA LYS A 128 -31.39 -1.48 -10.95
C LYS A 128 -30.73 -0.84 -9.72
N ILE A 129 -29.83 -1.59 -9.09
CA ILE A 129 -29.10 -1.14 -7.90
C ILE A 129 -27.83 -0.43 -8.34
N THR A 130 -27.74 0.87 -8.07
CA THR A 130 -26.60 1.73 -8.44
C THR A 130 -26.03 2.49 -7.25
N ASN A 131 -26.73 2.53 -6.12
CA ASN A 131 -26.31 3.25 -4.91
C ASN A 131 -26.55 2.41 -3.65
N ILE A 132 -25.60 2.41 -2.72
CA ILE A 132 -25.68 1.67 -1.46
C ILE A 132 -26.91 2.07 -0.62
N ALA A 133 -27.40 3.31 -0.75
CA ALA A 133 -28.60 3.77 -0.06
C ALA A 133 -29.86 2.95 -0.41
N GLN A 134 -29.88 2.23 -1.54
CA GLN A 134 -30.99 1.34 -1.89
C GLN A 134 -31.08 0.13 -0.96
N LEU A 135 -30.00 -0.26 -0.28
CA LEU A 135 -30.01 -1.31 0.74
C LEU A 135 -30.72 -0.87 2.04
N LYS A 136 -31.20 0.38 2.14
CA LYS A 136 -32.15 0.77 3.20
C LYS A 136 -33.50 0.08 3.05
N ASP A 137 -33.90 -0.32 1.84
CA ASP A 137 -35.07 -1.16 1.63
C ASP A 137 -34.73 -2.61 2.06
N PRO A 138 -35.40 -3.16 3.10
CA PRO A 138 -35.15 -4.53 3.54
C PRO A 138 -35.36 -5.57 2.44
N LYS A 139 -36.20 -5.30 1.43
CA LYS A 139 -36.40 -6.23 0.30
C LYS A 139 -35.17 -6.30 -0.60
N ILE A 140 -34.45 -5.19 -0.76
CA ILE A 140 -33.19 -5.14 -1.52
C ILE A 140 -32.06 -5.72 -0.68
N ALA A 141 -31.96 -5.34 0.61
CA ALA A 141 -30.94 -5.86 1.51
C ALA A 141 -30.99 -7.39 1.63
N LYS A 142 -32.19 -7.96 1.75
CA LYS A 142 -32.42 -9.40 1.87
C LYS A 142 -31.92 -10.22 0.67
N LEU A 143 -31.69 -9.61 -0.49
CA LEU A 143 -31.05 -10.31 -1.63
C LEU A 143 -29.63 -10.77 -1.28
N PHE A 144 -28.95 -9.99 -0.43
CA PHE A 144 -27.57 -10.20 0.00
C PHE A 144 -27.47 -10.84 1.38
N ASP A 145 -28.58 -11.30 1.95
CA ASP A 145 -28.62 -12.06 3.20
C ASP A 145 -28.08 -13.48 2.96
N THR A 146 -27.12 -13.88 3.79
CA THR A 146 -26.45 -15.18 3.76
C THR A 146 -26.68 -15.99 5.04
N ASN A 147 -27.21 -15.38 6.10
CA ASN A 147 -27.36 -16.01 7.41
C ASN A 147 -28.83 -16.17 7.86
N GLY A 148 -29.78 -15.54 7.15
CA GLY A 148 -31.22 -15.64 7.37
C GLY A 148 -31.81 -14.61 8.34
N ASP A 149 -31.03 -13.62 8.82
CA ASP A 149 -31.49 -12.58 9.75
C ASP A 149 -32.24 -11.43 9.06
N GLY A 150 -32.27 -11.41 7.72
CA GLY A 150 -32.94 -10.42 6.90
C GLY A 150 -32.10 -9.20 6.51
N LYS A 151 -30.84 -9.10 6.97
CA LYS A 151 -29.89 -8.03 6.62
C LYS A 151 -28.96 -8.46 5.49
N ALA A 152 -28.49 -7.49 4.72
CA ALA A 152 -27.41 -7.71 3.76
C ALA A 152 -26.10 -8.00 4.50
N ASP A 153 -25.44 -9.07 4.11
CA ASP A 153 -24.14 -9.47 4.65
C ASP A 153 -23.02 -8.84 3.82
N LEU A 154 -22.44 -7.74 4.34
CA LEU A 154 -21.28 -7.08 3.74
C LEU A 154 -20.00 -7.80 4.17
N THR A 155 -19.31 -8.48 3.26
CA THR A 155 -17.92 -8.90 3.51
C THR A 155 -17.04 -7.67 3.62
N GLY A 156 -16.56 -7.37 4.84
CA GLY A 156 -15.81 -6.16 5.15
C GLY A 156 -14.50 -6.42 5.91
N CYS A 157 -13.99 -5.39 6.55
CA CYS A 157 -12.59 -5.35 6.97
C CYS A 157 -12.30 -6.10 8.27
N ASN A 158 -11.08 -6.61 8.38
CA ASN A 158 -10.57 -7.13 9.64
C ASN A 158 -10.62 -6.03 10.72
N PRO A 159 -10.85 -6.38 11.99
CA PRO A 159 -10.70 -5.44 13.10
C PRO A 159 -9.30 -4.82 13.13
N GLY A 160 -9.21 -3.51 13.37
CA GLY A 160 -7.96 -2.74 13.40
C GLY A 160 -7.54 -2.13 12.07
N TRP A 161 -8.16 -2.53 10.94
CA TRP A 161 -7.89 -1.91 9.65
C TRP A 161 -8.53 -0.52 9.52
N GLY A 162 -7.90 0.40 8.81
CA GLY A 162 -8.48 1.74 8.59
C GLY A 162 -9.86 1.70 7.92
N CYS A 163 -10.08 0.73 7.03
CA CYS A 163 -11.36 0.54 6.35
C CYS A 163 -12.47 0.01 7.26
N GLU A 164 -12.17 -0.62 8.41
CA GLU A 164 -13.19 -0.93 9.42
C GLU A 164 -13.88 0.35 9.89
N GLY A 165 -13.09 1.35 10.29
CA GLY A 165 -13.59 2.63 10.75
C GLY A 165 -14.37 3.36 9.67
N ALA A 166 -13.90 3.32 8.42
CA ALA A 166 -14.57 3.94 7.29
C ALA A 166 -15.93 3.28 6.98
N ILE A 167 -15.99 1.95 6.92
CA ILE A 167 -17.23 1.21 6.67
C ILE A 167 -18.23 1.47 7.79
N ASN A 168 -17.82 1.33 9.06
CA ASN A 168 -18.71 1.53 10.20
C ASN A 168 -19.26 2.96 10.24
N HIS A 169 -18.41 3.96 9.95
CA HIS A 169 -18.83 5.35 9.84
C HIS A 169 -19.86 5.56 8.72
N GLN A 170 -19.61 5.00 7.54
CA GLN A 170 -20.48 5.13 6.38
C GLN A 170 -21.81 4.41 6.55
N LEU A 171 -21.84 3.19 7.08
CA LEU A 171 -23.08 2.47 7.37
C LEU A 171 -23.97 3.23 8.35
N ALA A 172 -23.38 3.88 9.36
CA ALA A 172 -24.11 4.74 10.28
C ALA A 172 -24.61 6.02 9.59
N ALA A 173 -23.75 6.72 8.88
CA ALA A 173 -24.10 7.97 8.19
C ALA A 173 -25.18 7.77 7.12
N TYR A 174 -25.17 6.64 6.43
CA TYR A 174 -26.14 6.31 5.39
C TYR A 174 -27.39 5.61 5.92
N GLU A 175 -27.55 5.49 7.24
CA GLU A 175 -28.69 4.85 7.93
C GLU A 175 -28.89 3.37 7.52
N LEU A 176 -27.80 2.64 7.30
CA LEU A 176 -27.81 1.25 6.84
C LEU A 176 -27.66 0.21 7.95
N THR A 177 -27.35 0.62 9.19
CA THR A 177 -27.06 -0.32 10.30
C THR A 177 -28.21 -1.28 10.62
N ASN A 178 -29.46 -0.90 10.32
CA ASN A 178 -30.63 -1.75 10.49
C ASN A 178 -30.80 -2.82 9.40
N THR A 179 -30.21 -2.63 8.23
CA THR A 179 -30.42 -3.51 7.06
C THR A 179 -29.13 -4.08 6.50
N VAL A 180 -27.97 -3.65 6.97
CA VAL A 180 -26.65 -4.13 6.56
C VAL A 180 -25.86 -4.55 7.80
N THR A 181 -25.24 -5.72 7.73
CA THR A 181 -24.29 -6.21 8.72
C THR A 181 -22.89 -6.13 8.12
N HIS A 182 -21.99 -5.43 8.81
CA HIS A 182 -20.58 -5.44 8.49
C HIS A 182 -19.97 -6.72 9.05
N ASN A 183 -19.78 -7.73 8.19
CA ASN A 183 -19.14 -8.96 8.60
C ASN A 183 -17.63 -8.74 8.64
N GLN A 184 -17.06 -8.97 9.83
CA GLN A 184 -15.65 -8.78 10.13
C GLN A 184 -15.04 -10.11 10.56
N GLY A 185 -13.76 -10.31 10.22
CA GLY A 185 -13.06 -11.55 10.49
C GLY A 185 -11.76 -11.59 9.70
N ASN A 186 -11.47 -12.73 9.07
CA ASN A 186 -10.40 -12.81 8.08
C ASN A 186 -10.97 -12.47 6.70
N TYR A 187 -10.72 -11.25 6.22
CA TYR A 187 -11.22 -10.76 4.93
C TYR A 187 -10.87 -11.67 3.77
N ALA A 188 -9.63 -12.18 3.67
CA ALA A 188 -9.20 -13.02 2.56
C ALA A 188 -10.00 -14.34 2.51
N ALA A 189 -10.22 -14.97 3.68
CA ALA A 189 -11.04 -16.18 3.78
C ALA A 189 -12.51 -15.88 3.44
N MET A 190 -13.08 -14.80 3.98
CA MET A 190 -14.46 -14.41 3.72
C MET A 190 -14.70 -14.03 2.25
N MET A 191 -13.70 -13.43 1.59
CA MET A 191 -13.74 -13.15 0.16
C MET A 191 -13.69 -14.43 -0.68
N ALA A 192 -12.97 -15.46 -0.26
CA ALA A 192 -13.02 -16.77 -0.92
C ALA A 192 -14.44 -17.37 -0.87
N ASP A 193 -15.12 -17.29 0.29
CA ASP A 193 -16.51 -17.73 0.43
C ASP A 193 -17.47 -16.87 -0.42
N THR A 194 -17.23 -15.56 -0.46
CA THR A 194 -17.99 -14.62 -1.30
C THR A 194 -17.84 -14.96 -2.79
N ILE A 195 -16.63 -15.26 -3.25
CA ILE A 195 -16.38 -15.66 -4.65
C ILE A 195 -17.01 -17.02 -4.94
N SER A 196 -16.97 -17.97 -4.00
CA SER A 196 -17.68 -19.26 -4.15
C SER A 196 -19.18 -19.03 -4.33
N ARG A 197 -19.79 -18.20 -3.46
CA ARG A 197 -21.20 -17.82 -3.56
C ARG A 197 -21.53 -17.12 -4.88
N TYR A 198 -20.66 -16.22 -5.35
CA TYR A 198 -20.81 -15.59 -6.66
C TYR A 198 -20.82 -16.62 -7.80
N LYS A 199 -19.92 -17.62 -7.75
CA LYS A 199 -19.84 -18.71 -8.75
C LYS A 199 -21.09 -19.59 -8.75
N GLU A 200 -21.82 -19.66 -7.64
CA GLU A 200 -23.15 -20.30 -7.56
C GLU A 200 -24.28 -19.44 -8.15
N GLY A 201 -23.97 -18.26 -8.69
CA GLY A 201 -24.92 -17.34 -9.30
C GLY A 201 -25.84 -16.61 -8.31
N LYS A 202 -25.46 -16.61 -7.02
CA LYS A 202 -26.16 -15.94 -5.92
C LYS A 202 -25.67 -14.50 -5.74
N PRO A 203 -26.50 -13.60 -5.19
CA PRO A 203 -26.08 -12.23 -4.95
C PRO A 203 -24.96 -12.13 -3.92
N VAL A 204 -24.03 -11.21 -4.14
CA VAL A 204 -22.90 -10.92 -3.22
C VAL A 204 -22.77 -9.42 -2.98
N PHE A 205 -22.32 -9.06 -1.77
CA PHE A 205 -22.07 -7.68 -1.37
C PHE A 205 -20.78 -7.61 -0.55
N TYR A 206 -19.81 -6.81 -1.00
CA TYR A 206 -18.50 -6.74 -0.37
C TYR A 206 -17.85 -5.37 -0.53
N TYR A 207 -16.95 -5.04 0.38
CA TYR A 207 -16.00 -3.96 0.23
C TYR A 207 -14.68 -4.52 -0.33
N THR A 208 -13.99 -3.76 -1.18
CA THR A 208 -12.60 -4.08 -1.58
C THR A 208 -11.81 -2.84 -1.93
N TRP A 209 -10.53 -3.03 -2.22
CA TRP A 209 -9.62 -1.99 -2.67
C TRP A 209 -8.76 -2.49 -3.84
N THR A 210 -8.11 -1.53 -4.51
CA THR A 210 -7.00 -1.79 -5.42
C THR A 210 -5.79 -0.99 -4.96
N PRO A 211 -4.59 -1.60 -4.85
CA PRO A 211 -4.26 -2.90 -5.39
C PRO A 211 -4.61 -4.06 -4.44
N TYR A 212 -5.23 -5.11 -4.98
CA TYR A 212 -5.48 -6.38 -4.30
C TYR A 212 -5.94 -7.46 -5.30
N TRP A 213 -5.82 -8.73 -4.96
CA TRP A 213 -6.14 -9.85 -5.87
C TRP A 213 -7.62 -9.95 -6.24
N VAL A 214 -8.54 -9.48 -5.37
CA VAL A 214 -9.99 -9.61 -5.56
C VAL A 214 -10.49 -9.05 -6.89
N SER A 215 -9.94 -7.91 -7.33
CA SER A 215 -10.35 -7.27 -8.59
C SER A 215 -9.92 -8.04 -9.85
N ASN A 216 -9.02 -9.01 -9.72
CA ASN A 216 -8.69 -9.94 -10.80
C ASN A 216 -9.77 -11.05 -10.95
N GLU A 217 -10.35 -11.49 -9.83
CA GLU A 217 -11.38 -12.54 -9.79
C GLU A 217 -12.78 -12.00 -10.07
N LEU A 218 -13.11 -10.84 -9.50
CA LEU A 218 -14.40 -10.16 -9.65
C LEU A 218 -14.21 -8.83 -10.37
N LYS A 219 -14.32 -8.85 -11.71
CA LYS A 219 -13.99 -7.69 -12.55
C LYS A 219 -15.17 -6.71 -12.65
N PRO A 220 -14.99 -5.43 -12.28
CA PRO A 220 -16.00 -4.41 -12.51
C PRO A 220 -16.42 -4.31 -13.98
N GLY A 221 -17.73 -4.18 -14.23
CA GLY A 221 -18.33 -4.11 -15.57
C GLY A 221 -18.59 -5.48 -16.23
N LYS A 222 -18.00 -6.56 -15.70
CA LYS A 222 -18.25 -7.94 -16.14
C LYS A 222 -18.97 -8.74 -15.05
N ASP A 223 -18.31 -8.92 -13.92
CA ASP A 223 -18.76 -9.78 -12.83
C ASP A 223 -19.54 -8.98 -11.77
N VAL A 224 -19.06 -7.76 -11.50
CA VAL A 224 -19.53 -6.90 -10.41
C VAL A 224 -19.68 -5.44 -10.88
N VAL A 225 -20.32 -4.62 -10.08
CA VAL A 225 -20.40 -3.16 -10.28
C VAL A 225 -20.11 -2.43 -8.97
N TRP A 226 -19.47 -1.27 -9.07
CA TRP A 226 -19.29 -0.37 -7.94
C TRP A 226 -20.61 0.32 -7.60
N LEU A 227 -20.95 0.38 -6.32
CA LEU A 227 -22.06 1.17 -5.81
C LEU A 227 -21.59 2.59 -5.50
N GLN A 228 -22.39 3.57 -5.93
CA GLN A 228 -22.26 4.92 -5.43
C GLN A 228 -22.76 5.03 -3.99
N VAL A 229 -22.41 6.13 -3.33
CA VAL A 229 -22.91 6.52 -2.01
C VAL A 229 -23.81 7.75 -2.13
N PRO A 230 -24.72 8.01 -1.17
CA PRO A 230 -25.63 9.15 -1.27
C PRO A 230 -24.92 10.49 -1.04
N PHE A 231 -23.84 10.52 -0.24
CA PHE A 231 -23.02 11.69 0.03
C PHE A 231 -21.66 11.29 0.63
N SER A 232 -20.68 12.18 0.62
CA SER A 232 -19.34 11.95 1.18
C SER A 232 -19.39 11.83 2.71
N ALA A 233 -18.81 10.79 3.27
CA ALA A 233 -18.73 10.59 4.72
C ALA A 233 -17.47 9.76 5.07
N LEU A 234 -16.51 10.36 5.78
CA LEU A 234 -15.29 9.69 6.23
C LEU A 234 -15.03 10.01 7.71
N PRO A 235 -14.51 9.04 8.49
CA PRO A 235 -14.22 9.25 9.89
C PRO A 235 -13.07 10.26 10.06
N GLY A 236 -13.24 11.23 10.97
CA GLY A 236 -12.21 12.23 11.29
C GLY A 236 -12.22 13.47 10.39
N ASP A 237 -12.83 13.41 9.20
CA ASP A 237 -12.96 14.54 8.29
C ASP A 237 -14.43 14.86 7.97
N LYS A 238 -14.96 15.86 8.70
CA LYS A 238 -16.34 16.34 8.50
C LYS A 238 -16.55 17.06 7.15
N ASN A 239 -15.47 17.48 6.50
CA ASN A 239 -15.50 18.22 5.25
C ASN A 239 -15.04 17.36 4.06
N ALA A 240 -14.90 16.04 4.25
CA ALA A 240 -14.47 15.13 3.22
C ALA A 240 -15.34 15.28 1.96
N ASP A 241 -14.70 15.46 0.81
CA ASP A 241 -15.38 15.42 -0.48
C ASP A 241 -14.80 14.32 -1.37
N THR A 242 -15.58 13.27 -1.57
CA THR A 242 -15.21 12.10 -2.37
C THR A 242 -15.91 12.11 -3.74
N LYS A 243 -16.56 13.21 -4.11
CA LYS A 243 -17.20 13.36 -5.42
C LYS A 243 -16.14 13.49 -6.51
N LEU A 244 -16.35 12.74 -7.59
CA LEU A 244 -15.62 12.92 -8.83
C LEU A 244 -16.11 14.18 -9.56
N PRO A 245 -15.31 14.75 -10.50
CA PRO A 245 -15.70 15.94 -11.26
C PRO A 245 -17.04 15.81 -12.02
N ASN A 246 -17.45 14.58 -12.36
CA ASN A 246 -18.73 14.31 -13.01
C ASN A 246 -19.92 14.18 -12.04
N GLY A 247 -19.70 14.43 -10.74
CA GLY A 247 -20.71 14.34 -9.69
C GLY A 247 -20.94 12.95 -9.12
N ALA A 248 -20.36 11.90 -9.71
CA ALA A 248 -20.44 10.55 -9.15
C ALA A 248 -19.68 10.46 -7.82
N ASN A 249 -20.18 9.67 -6.87
CA ASN A 249 -19.53 9.50 -5.58
C ASN A 249 -19.49 8.03 -5.19
N TYR A 250 -18.29 7.47 -4.99
CA TYR A 250 -18.08 6.07 -4.60
C TYR A 250 -17.72 5.90 -3.12
N GLY A 251 -17.80 6.98 -2.33
CA GLY A 251 -17.58 6.98 -0.88
C GLY A 251 -16.13 7.12 -0.44
N PHE A 252 -15.19 7.02 -1.39
CA PHE A 252 -13.76 7.15 -1.13
C PHE A 252 -13.11 8.00 -2.22
N PRO A 253 -12.10 8.82 -1.89
CA PRO A 253 -11.33 9.52 -2.90
C PRO A 253 -10.41 8.53 -3.63
N VAL A 254 -9.80 8.99 -4.73
CA VAL A 254 -8.59 8.31 -5.23
C VAL A 254 -7.59 8.26 -4.07
N SER A 255 -7.23 7.05 -3.70
CA SER A 255 -6.43 6.78 -2.51
C SER A 255 -4.96 6.66 -2.89
N THR A 256 -4.07 6.89 -1.92
CA THR A 256 -2.63 6.74 -2.14
C THR A 256 -1.98 5.96 -1.00
N MET A 257 -0.81 5.39 -1.27
CA MET A 257 0.08 4.88 -0.23
C MET A 257 1.39 5.67 -0.21
N HIS A 258 1.90 5.91 0.98
CA HIS A 258 3.14 6.63 1.22
C HIS A 258 4.15 5.74 1.95
N ILE A 259 5.44 6.04 1.73
CA ILE A 259 6.47 5.58 2.64
C ILE A 259 6.48 6.53 3.84
N VAL A 260 6.28 5.98 5.03
CA VAL A 260 6.35 6.71 6.30
C VAL A 260 7.47 6.14 7.13
N ALA A 261 8.30 7.02 7.69
CA ALA A 261 9.44 6.63 8.50
C ALA A 261 9.52 7.40 9.82
N ASN A 262 10.28 6.87 10.78
CA ASN A 262 10.60 7.59 12.00
C ASN A 262 11.34 8.90 11.67
N LYS A 263 10.81 10.04 12.12
CA LYS A 263 11.34 11.37 11.77
C LYS A 263 12.80 11.54 12.17
N ALA A 264 13.13 11.24 13.42
CA ALA A 264 14.49 11.40 13.95
C ALA A 264 15.50 10.49 13.24
N TRP A 265 15.07 9.30 12.79
CA TRP A 265 15.90 8.43 11.98
C TRP A 265 16.16 9.04 10.60
N THR A 266 15.13 9.57 9.92
CA THR A 266 15.30 10.20 8.59
C THR A 266 16.16 11.46 8.62
N GLU A 267 16.09 12.27 9.69
CA GLU A 267 16.95 13.44 9.88
C GLU A 267 18.44 13.07 9.94
N LYS A 268 18.76 11.87 10.42
CA LYS A 268 20.13 11.32 10.45
C LYS A 268 20.51 10.55 9.19
N ASN A 269 19.55 10.30 8.30
CA ASN A 269 19.70 9.47 7.11
C ASN A 269 19.14 10.18 5.87
N PRO A 270 19.73 11.32 5.45
CA PRO A 270 19.19 12.16 4.37
C PRO A 270 19.11 11.43 3.02
N ALA A 271 20.02 10.49 2.74
CA ALA A 271 19.95 9.66 1.54
C ALA A 271 18.69 8.78 1.52
N ALA A 272 18.37 8.12 2.65
CA ALA A 272 17.16 7.32 2.76
C ALA A 272 15.89 8.20 2.75
N ALA A 273 15.92 9.38 3.38
CA ALA A 273 14.81 10.33 3.32
C ALA A 273 14.52 10.74 1.86
N LYS A 274 15.56 11.13 1.11
CA LYS A 274 15.43 11.45 -0.32
C LYS A 274 14.89 10.27 -1.12
N LEU A 275 15.38 9.04 -0.85
CA LEU A 275 14.88 7.83 -1.49
C LEU A 275 13.36 7.67 -1.26
N PHE A 276 12.91 7.76 -0.01
CA PHE A 276 11.49 7.61 0.34
C PHE A 276 10.60 8.63 -0.35
N ALA A 277 11.07 9.86 -0.54
CA ALA A 277 10.31 10.92 -1.20
C ALA A 277 10.12 10.73 -2.71
N ILE A 278 11.01 9.99 -3.38
CA ILE A 278 11.05 9.89 -4.85
C ILE A 278 10.64 8.53 -5.41
N MET A 279 10.63 7.48 -4.58
CA MET A 279 10.19 6.17 -5.02
C MET A 279 8.71 6.21 -5.42
N GLN A 280 8.40 5.55 -6.53
CA GLN A 280 7.04 5.43 -7.06
C GLN A 280 6.82 4.04 -7.66
N LEU A 281 5.78 3.35 -7.21
CA LEU A 281 5.41 2.03 -7.69
C LEU A 281 4.01 2.09 -8.32
N PRO A 282 3.86 1.76 -9.61
CA PRO A 282 2.55 1.74 -10.25
C PRO A 282 1.59 0.75 -9.57
N VAL A 283 0.36 1.22 -9.28
CA VAL A 283 -0.69 0.38 -8.69
C VAL A 283 -1.02 -0.85 -9.56
N ALA A 284 -0.86 -0.74 -10.88
CA ALA A 284 -1.07 -1.85 -11.81
C ALA A 284 -0.06 -2.99 -11.60
N ASP A 285 1.20 -2.66 -11.26
CA ASP A 285 2.24 -3.67 -11.04
C ASP A 285 2.00 -4.43 -9.74
N ILE A 286 1.52 -3.73 -8.70
CA ILE A 286 1.12 -4.37 -7.43
C ILE A 286 -0.10 -5.28 -7.66
N ASN A 287 -1.10 -4.82 -8.41
CA ASN A 287 -2.24 -5.66 -8.80
C ASN A 287 -1.81 -6.93 -9.55
N ALA A 288 -0.91 -6.80 -10.53
CA ALA A 288 -0.41 -7.94 -11.30
C ALA A 288 0.37 -8.90 -10.39
N GLN A 289 1.20 -8.38 -9.49
CA GLN A 289 1.94 -9.19 -8.53
C GLN A 289 1.01 -9.92 -7.55
N ASN A 290 -0.02 -9.23 -7.02
CA ASN A 290 -0.99 -9.84 -6.11
C ASN A 290 -1.83 -10.92 -6.80
N ALA A 291 -2.15 -10.75 -8.10
CA ALA A 291 -2.79 -11.79 -8.88
C ALA A 291 -1.88 -13.04 -9.03
N ILE A 292 -0.59 -12.84 -9.32
CA ILE A 292 0.40 -13.94 -9.39
C ILE A 292 0.51 -14.69 -8.04
N MET A 293 0.47 -13.96 -6.92
CA MET A 293 0.43 -14.58 -5.59
C MET A 293 -0.82 -15.44 -5.42
N HIS A 294 -1.99 -14.91 -5.78
CA HIS A 294 -3.25 -15.63 -5.70
C HIS A 294 -3.27 -16.90 -6.58
N ASP A 295 -2.61 -16.85 -7.74
CA ASP A 295 -2.44 -17.99 -8.66
C ASP A 295 -1.46 -19.06 -8.14
N GLY A 296 -0.91 -18.89 -6.92
CA GLY A 296 -0.13 -19.89 -6.20
C GLY A 296 1.37 -19.63 -6.13
N LYS A 297 1.84 -18.46 -6.57
CA LYS A 297 3.26 -18.03 -6.44
C LYS A 297 3.41 -17.01 -5.31
N ALA A 298 3.10 -17.44 -4.09
CA ALA A 298 3.03 -16.57 -2.91
C ALA A 298 4.09 -16.85 -1.83
N SER A 299 5.08 -17.71 -2.10
CA SER A 299 6.13 -17.97 -1.10
C SER A 299 7.07 -16.77 -0.93
N GLU A 300 7.80 -16.71 0.18
CA GLU A 300 8.81 -15.67 0.42
C GLU A 300 9.84 -15.58 -0.72
N GLY A 301 10.23 -16.73 -1.29
CA GLY A 301 11.14 -16.80 -2.43
C GLY A 301 10.51 -16.28 -3.72
N ASP A 302 9.23 -16.58 -3.97
CA ASP A 302 8.50 -16.08 -5.13
C ASP A 302 8.40 -14.55 -5.07
N ILE A 303 7.99 -13.99 -3.93
CA ILE A 303 7.82 -12.54 -3.77
C ILE A 303 9.16 -11.81 -3.94
N GLN A 304 10.26 -12.34 -3.41
CA GLN A 304 11.60 -11.79 -3.67
C GLN A 304 11.94 -11.83 -5.17
N GLY A 305 11.64 -12.94 -5.85
CA GLY A 305 11.79 -13.04 -7.29
C GLY A 305 10.94 -12.02 -8.07
N HIS A 306 9.73 -11.71 -7.60
CA HIS A 306 8.88 -10.68 -8.19
C HIS A 306 9.50 -9.29 -8.05
N VAL A 307 10.06 -8.96 -6.88
CA VAL A 307 10.77 -7.69 -6.65
C VAL A 307 11.98 -7.57 -7.57
N ASP A 308 12.84 -8.60 -7.59
CA ASP A 308 14.05 -8.58 -8.42
C ASP A 308 13.69 -8.53 -9.92
N GLY A 309 12.62 -9.21 -10.33
CA GLY A 309 12.06 -9.14 -11.67
C GLY A 309 11.54 -7.75 -12.04
N TRP A 310 10.82 -7.09 -11.13
CA TRP A 310 10.34 -5.72 -11.32
C TRP A 310 11.51 -4.73 -11.46
N ILE A 311 12.52 -4.83 -10.58
CA ILE A 311 13.73 -3.99 -10.63
C ILE A 311 14.42 -4.18 -11.98
N LYS A 312 14.60 -5.43 -12.44
CA LYS A 312 15.22 -5.70 -13.75
C LYS A 312 14.42 -5.08 -14.90
N ALA A 313 13.10 -5.10 -14.85
CA ALA A 313 12.23 -4.50 -15.86
C ALA A 313 12.24 -2.96 -15.82
N HIS A 314 12.49 -2.37 -14.65
CA HIS A 314 12.48 -0.93 -14.42
C HIS A 314 13.86 -0.38 -13.99
N GLN A 315 14.94 -1.02 -14.48
CA GLN A 315 16.29 -0.81 -13.95
C GLN A 315 16.73 0.65 -13.99
N GLN A 316 16.46 1.36 -15.09
CA GLN A 316 16.82 2.77 -15.23
C GLN A 316 16.12 3.66 -14.20
N GLN A 317 14.85 3.38 -13.91
CA GLN A 317 14.08 4.11 -12.90
C GLN A 317 14.59 3.81 -11.49
N PHE A 318 14.80 2.53 -11.19
CA PHE A 318 15.32 2.10 -9.89
C PHE A 318 16.72 2.68 -9.62
N ASP A 319 17.62 2.60 -10.60
CA ASP A 319 18.96 3.19 -10.51
C ASP A 319 18.89 4.72 -10.38
N GLY A 320 17.94 5.36 -11.05
CA GLY A 320 17.66 6.80 -10.90
C GLY A 320 17.38 7.19 -9.46
N TRP A 321 16.49 6.45 -8.77
CA TRP A 321 16.19 6.70 -7.36
C TRP A 321 17.42 6.53 -6.47
N VAL A 322 18.17 5.45 -6.65
CA VAL A 322 19.38 5.17 -5.86
C VAL A 322 20.42 6.27 -6.07
N ASN A 323 20.65 6.69 -7.31
CA ASN A 323 21.63 7.71 -7.65
C ASN A 323 21.24 9.09 -7.08
N GLU A 324 19.97 9.48 -7.17
CA GLU A 324 19.48 10.71 -6.55
C GLU A 324 19.59 10.67 -5.02
N ALA A 325 19.31 9.53 -4.40
CA ALA A 325 19.45 9.34 -2.97
C ALA A 325 20.93 9.43 -2.51
N LEU A 326 21.85 8.82 -3.23
CA LEU A 326 23.30 8.91 -2.96
C LEU A 326 23.80 10.37 -3.09
N ALA A 327 23.22 11.16 -3.99
CA ALA A 327 23.59 12.56 -4.18
C ALA A 327 23.15 13.48 -3.02
N ALA A 328 22.17 13.06 -2.20
CA ALA A 328 21.67 13.84 -1.07
C ALA A 328 22.59 13.83 0.17
N GLN A 329 23.74 13.14 0.11
CA GLN A 329 24.79 13.21 1.14
C GLN A 329 25.57 14.53 1.18
N LYS A 330 25.33 15.46 0.25
CA LYS A 330 26.02 16.75 0.15
C LYS A 330 25.30 17.86 0.91
#